data_AF-A0A1F8EEJ6-F1
#
_entry.id   AF-A0A1F8EEJ6-F1
#
_cell.length_a   1.000
_cell.length_b   1.000
_cell.length_c   1.000
_cell.angle_alpha   90.00
_cell.angle_beta   90.00
_cell.angle_gamma   90.00
#
_symmetry.space_group_name_H-M   'P 1'
#
loop_
_entity.id
_entity.type
_entity.pdbx_description
1 polymer ?
#
loop_
_entity_poly.entity_id
_entity_poly.type
_entity_poly.pdbx_seq_one_letter_code
_entity_poly.pdbx_strand_id
1 'polypeptide(L)'
;MNEAQQQLADTIGELLAQSPLDDEIKNRLLEKMEEIPENLLFRLQDALEREKEELETVAFDIDMFLKDQEKNWQGVVEDQKRIAGEVTDKWVEKLKT
;
A
#
# COMPACT_ATOMS: atom_id res chain seq x y z
N MET A 1 15.24 11.82 30.42
CA MET A 1 14.42 10.61 30.18
C MET A 1 15.10 9.41 30.81
N ASN A 2 14.32 8.39 31.17
CA ASN A 2 14.89 7.07 31.47
C ASN A 2 15.13 6.30 30.16
N GLU A 3 15.83 5.17 30.22
CA GLU A 3 16.21 4.38 29.05
C GLU A 3 14.99 3.90 28.24
N ALA A 4 13.90 3.54 28.91
CA ALA A 4 12.65 3.13 28.27
C ALA A 4 11.97 4.27 27.50
N GLN A 5 11.93 5.47 28.06
CA GLN A 5 11.40 6.66 27.38
C GLN A 5 12.24 7.01 26.15
N GLN A 6 13.55 6.78 26.20
CA GLN A 6 14.45 7.08 25.09
C GLN A 6 14.22 6.13 23.91
N GLN A 7 14.06 4.83 24.19
CA GLN A 7 13.64 3.86 23.18
C GLN A 7 12.27 4.19 22.57
N LEU A 8 11.32 4.64 23.39
CA LEU A 8 10.00 5.06 22.93
C LEU A 8 10.07 6.27 21.99
N ALA A 9 10.87 7.29 22.37
CA ALA A 9 11.07 8.48 21.55
C ALA A 9 11.76 8.15 20.21
N ASP A 10 12.77 7.27 20.23
CA ASP A 10 13.45 6.82 19.02
C ASP A 10 12.47 6.12 18.07
N THR A 11 11.61 5.23 18.61
CA THR A 11 10.58 4.53 17.85
C THR A 11 9.58 5.50 17.22
N ILE A 12 9.10 6.47 18.00
CA ILE A 12 8.20 7.52 17.51
C ILE A 12 8.88 8.35 16.41
N GLY A 13 10.17 8.65 16.56
CA GLY A 13 10.96 9.37 15.54
C GLY A 13 11.02 8.62 14.21
N GLU A 14 11.29 7.32 14.24
CA GLU A 14 11.31 6.47 13.04
C GLU A 14 9.94 6.39 12.36
N LEU A 15 8.87 6.27 13.15
CA LEU A 15 7.50 6.24 12.66
C LEU A 15 7.09 7.58 12.04
N LEU A 16 7.41 8.71 12.69
CA LEU A 16 7.16 10.04 12.15
C LEU A 16 7.91 10.29 10.84
N ALA A 17 9.13 9.79 10.69
CA ALA A 17 9.90 9.91 9.45
C ALA A 17 9.25 9.15 8.28
N GLN A 18 8.58 8.03 8.55
CA GLN A 18 7.86 7.22 7.55
C GLN A 18 6.43 7.74 7.29
N SER A 19 5.86 8.46 8.24
CA SER A 19 4.49 8.96 8.17
C SER A 19 4.31 9.98 7.03
N PRO A 20 3.15 9.97 6.33
CA PRO A 20 2.79 10.99 5.35
C PRO A 20 2.31 12.32 5.98
N LEU A 21 2.34 12.44 7.32
CA LEU A 21 1.97 13.67 8.02
C LEU A 21 2.75 14.90 7.51
N ASP A 22 2.13 16.06 7.67
CA ASP A 22 2.76 17.34 7.35
C ASP A 22 4.00 17.59 8.22
N ASP A 23 5.05 18.15 7.62
CA ASP A 23 6.34 18.38 8.28
C ASP A 23 6.22 19.37 9.44
N GLU A 24 5.30 20.34 9.40
CA GLU A 24 5.04 21.25 10.52
C GLU A 24 4.53 20.48 11.75
N ILE A 25 3.63 19.51 11.53
CA ILE A 25 3.09 18.66 12.59
C ILE A 25 4.19 17.76 13.16
N LYS A 26 4.98 17.11 12.30
CA LYS A 26 6.10 16.26 12.71
C LYS A 26 7.12 17.03 13.54
N ASN A 27 7.54 18.19 13.05
CA ASN A 27 8.50 19.04 13.76
C ASN A 27 7.96 19.48 15.13
N ARG A 28 6.69 19.86 15.21
CA ARG A 28 6.06 20.23 16.48
C ARG A 28 6.03 19.08 17.49
N LEU A 29 5.80 17.85 17.05
CA LEU A 29 5.83 16.66 17.91
C LEU A 29 7.26 16.33 18.35
N LEU A 30 8.24 16.45 17.44
CA LEU A 30 9.66 16.21 17.72
C LEU A 30 10.23 17.24 18.72
N GLU A 31 9.99 18.53 18.49
CA GLU A 31 10.48 19.62 19.35
C GLU A 31 9.95 19.56 20.78
N LYS A 32 8.76 18.96 20.97
CA LYS A 32 8.08 18.88 22.25
C LYS A 32 8.16 17.51 22.90
N MET A 33 8.90 16.57 22.33
CA MET A 33 8.86 15.17 22.76
C MET A 33 9.25 14.95 24.22
N GLU A 34 10.24 15.70 24.72
CA GLU A 34 10.66 15.64 26.12
C GLU A 34 9.63 16.22 27.10
N GLU A 35 8.73 17.09 26.61
CA GLU A 35 7.67 17.73 27.39
C GLU A 35 6.36 16.93 27.37
N ILE A 36 6.22 15.94 26.48
CA ILE A 36 5.01 15.14 26.34
C ILE A 36 4.93 14.09 27.46
N PRO A 37 3.81 14.01 28.20
CA PRO A 37 3.55 12.94 29.15
C PRO A 37 3.65 11.55 28.52
N GLU A 38 4.24 10.60 29.23
CA GLU A 38 4.48 9.23 28.75
C GLU A 38 3.22 8.52 28.21
N ASN A 39 2.07 8.71 28.86
CA ASN A 39 0.80 8.16 28.40
C ASN A 39 0.34 8.72 27.04
N LEU A 40 0.76 9.92 26.67
CA LEU A 40 0.50 10.52 25.37
C LEU A 40 1.55 10.08 24.34
N LEU A 41 2.79 9.81 24.75
CA LEU A 41 3.80 9.20 23.87
C LEU A 41 3.37 7.80 23.42
N PHE A 42 2.87 6.96 24.34
CA PHE A 42 2.32 5.65 23.98
C PHE A 42 1.13 5.76 23.00
N ARG A 43 0.21 6.70 23.25
CA ARG A 43 -0.89 6.93 22.30
C ARG A 43 -0.43 7.42 20.93
N LEU A 44 0.62 8.23 20.89
CA LEU A 44 1.21 8.70 19.64
C LEU A 44 1.85 7.53 18.89
N GLN A 45 2.60 6.67 19.58
CA GLN A 45 3.15 5.44 19.00
C GLN A 45 2.03 4.56 18.41
N ASP A 46 1.01 4.22 19.20
CA ASP A 46 -0.11 3.38 18.76
C ASP A 46 -0.80 3.96 17.52
N ALA A 47 -0.96 5.28 17.47
CA ALA A 47 -1.59 5.96 16.33
C ALA A 47 -0.74 5.87 15.05
N LEU A 48 0.57 6.03 15.18
CA LEU A 48 1.50 5.96 14.04
C LEU A 48 1.71 4.52 13.56
N GLU A 49 1.75 3.54 14.46
CA GLU A 49 1.79 2.12 14.10
C GLU A 49 0.55 1.71 13.32
N ARG A 50 -0.64 2.15 13.78
CA ARG A 50 -1.89 1.91 13.08
C ARG A 50 -1.94 2.59 11.71
N GLU A 51 -1.47 3.83 11.59
CA GLU A 51 -1.37 4.52 10.30
C GLU A 51 -0.52 3.70 9.33
N LYS A 52 0.63 3.21 9.77
CA LYS A 52 1.52 2.38 8.96
C LYS A 52 0.82 1.09 8.50
N GLU A 53 0.21 0.33 9.42
CA GLU A 53 -0.48 -0.92 9.10
C GLU A 53 -1.64 -0.73 8.11
N GLU A 54 -2.45 0.32 8.30
CA GLU A 54 -3.57 0.63 7.42
C GLU A 54 -3.06 1.00 6.01
N LEU A 55 -1.98 1.79 5.91
CA LEU A 55 -1.39 2.14 4.62
C LEU A 55 -0.74 0.95 3.91
N GLU A 56 -0.05 0.08 4.64
CA GLU A 56 0.54 -1.16 4.09
C GLU A 56 -0.55 -2.10 3.56
N THR A 57 -1.68 -2.21 4.28
CA THR A 57 -2.83 -3.02 3.85
C THR A 57 -3.44 -2.47 2.56
N VAL A 58 -3.66 -1.15 2.49
CA VAL A 58 -4.20 -0.51 1.28
C VAL A 58 -3.24 -0.68 0.11
N ALA A 59 -1.92 -0.53 0.33
CA ALA A 59 -0.93 -0.74 -0.72
C ALA A 59 -0.97 -2.19 -1.25
N PHE A 60 -1.07 -3.17 -0.36
CA PHE A 60 -1.22 -4.57 -0.73
C PHE A 60 -2.49 -4.84 -1.55
N ASP A 61 -3.63 -4.29 -1.14
CA ASP A 61 -4.90 -4.45 -1.86
C ASP A 61 -4.85 -3.85 -3.27
N ILE A 62 -4.20 -2.68 -3.41
CA ILE A 62 -3.96 -2.06 -4.72
C ILE A 62 -3.09 -2.95 -5.60
N ASP A 63 -1.98 -3.48 -5.07
CA ASP A 63 -1.09 -4.38 -5.82
C ASP A 63 -1.81 -5.66 -6.25
N MET A 64 -2.64 -6.23 -5.38
CA MET A 64 -3.48 -7.38 -5.70
C MET A 64 -4.47 -7.06 -6.83
N PHE A 65 -5.18 -5.93 -6.72
CA PHE A 65 -6.12 -5.49 -7.74
C PHE A 65 -5.44 -5.30 -9.11
N LEU A 66 -4.25 -4.67 -9.13
CA LEU A 66 -3.49 -4.46 -10.37
C LEU A 66 -3.04 -5.78 -11.00
N LYS A 67 -2.58 -6.76 -10.20
CA LYS A 67 -2.22 -8.10 -10.68
C LYS A 67 -3.42 -8.84 -11.27
N ASP A 68 -4.58 -8.75 -10.63
CA ASP A 68 -5.81 -9.35 -11.15
C ASP A 68 -6.25 -8.70 -12.46
N GLN A 69 -6.14 -7.37 -12.58
CA GLN A 69 -6.41 -6.67 -13.84
C GLN A 69 -5.47 -7.12 -14.95
N GLU A 70 -4.17 -7.23 -14.69
CA GLU A 70 -3.19 -7.70 -15.69
C GLU A 70 -3.51 -9.11 -16.17
N LYS A 71 -3.81 -10.02 -15.24
CA LYS A 71 -4.20 -11.40 -15.57
C LYS A 71 -5.48 -11.45 -16.39
N ASN A 72 -6.48 -10.65 -16.04
CA ASN A 72 -7.74 -10.57 -16.78
C ASN A 72 -7.52 -10.03 -18.21
N TRP A 73 -6.68 -9.01 -18.36
CA TRP A 73 -6.32 -8.48 -19.68
C TRP A 73 -5.61 -9.50 -20.56
N GLN A 74 -4.68 -10.29 -19.99
CA GLN A 74 -4.04 -11.39 -20.71
C GLN A 74 -5.07 -12.42 -21.20
N GLY A 75 -6.02 -12.80 -20.34
CA GLY A 75 -7.11 -13.73 -20.71
C GLY A 75 -7.99 -13.20 -21.84
N VAL A 76 -8.35 -11.91 -21.82
CA VAL A 76 -9.14 -11.28 -22.90
C VAL A 76 -8.38 -11.31 -24.23
N VAL A 77 -7.06 -11.07 -24.23
CA VAL A 77 -6.25 -11.13 -25.45
C VAL A 77 -6.17 -12.55 -26.01
N GLU A 78 -6.03 -13.56 -25.15
CA GLU A 78 -6.04 -14.97 -25.55
C GLU A 78 -7.40 -15.39 -26.12
N ASP A 79 -8.50 -15.00 -25.50
CA ASP A 79 -9.85 -15.26 -26.00
C ASP A 79 -10.11 -14.57 -27.34
N GLN A 80 -9.67 -13.32 -27.52
CA GLN A 80 -9.77 -12.63 -28.81
C GLN A 80 -8.98 -13.35 -29.90
N LYS A 81 -7.75 -13.83 -29.60
CA LYS A 81 -6.96 -14.62 -30.55
C LYS A 81 -7.64 -15.95 -30.89
N ARG A 82 -8.19 -16.65 -29.90
CA ARG A 82 -8.91 -17.92 -30.11
C ARG A 82 -10.15 -17.73 -30.98
N ILE A 83 -10.98 -16.74 -30.65
CA ILE A 83 -12.19 -16.42 -31.43
C ILE A 83 -11.83 -16.01 -32.86
N ALA A 84 -10.81 -15.16 -33.04
CA ALA A 84 -10.33 -14.78 -34.37
C ALA A 84 -9.85 -16.00 -35.19
N GLY A 85 -9.16 -16.96 -34.55
CA GLY A 85 -8.76 -18.22 -35.16
C GLY A 85 -9.95 -19.07 -35.60
N GLU A 86 -10.91 -19.32 -34.70
CA GLU A 86 -12.12 -20.10 -34.97
C GLU A 86 -12.98 -19.48 -36.09
N VAL A 87 -13.09 -18.16 -36.14
CA VAL A 87 -13.80 -17.45 -37.21
C VAL A 87 -13.07 -17.66 -38.54
N THR A 88 -11.75 -17.51 -38.56
CA THR A 88 -10.95 -17.69 -39.78
C THR A 88 -11.05 -19.11 -40.31
N ASP A 89 -10.97 -20.12 -39.45
CA ASP A 89 -11.10 -21.54 -39.83
C ASP A 89 -12.48 -21.85 -40.42
N LYS A 90 -13.56 -21.34 -39.81
CA LYS A 90 -14.92 -21.50 -40.35
C LYS A 90 -15.13 -20.82 -41.70
N TRP A 91 -14.49 -19.68 -41.92
CA TRP A 91 -14.53 -18.99 -43.22
C TRP A 91 -13.73 -19.74 -44.29
N VAL A 92 -12.57 -20.28 -43.94
CA VAL A 92 -11.74 -21.10 -44.85
C VAL A 92 -12.47 -22.40 -45.25
N GLU A 93 -13.18 -23.05 -44.32
CA GLU A 93 -14.02 -24.21 -44.66
C GLU A 93 -15.16 -23.84 -45.62
N LYS A 94 -15.86 -22.73 -45.38
CA LYS A 94 -16.93 -22.26 -46.26
C LYS A 94 -16.46 -21.87 -47.67
N LEU A 95 -15.22 -21.39 -47.81
CA LEU A 95 -14.63 -21.04 -49.11
C LEU A 95 -14.09 -22.25 -49.89
N LYS A 96 -13.91 -23.40 -49.22
CA LYS A 96 -13.52 -24.68 -49.85
C LYS A 96 -14.72 -25.49 -50.35
N THR A 97 -15.94 -25.08 -50.01
CA THR A 97 -17.20 -25.69 -50.46
C THR A 97 -17.77 -24.89 -51.62
#